data_AF-A0A536SBI2-F1
#
_entry.id   AF-A0A536SBI2-F1
#
_cell.length_a   1.000
_cell.length_b   1.000
_cell.length_c   1.000
_cell.angle_alpha   90.00
_cell.angle_beta   90.00
_cell.angle_gamma   90.00
#
_symmetry.space_group_name_H-M   'P 1'
#
loop_
_entity.id
_entity.type
_entity.pdbx_description
1 polymer ?
#
loop_
_entity_poly.entity_id
_entity_poly.type
_entity_poly.pdbx_seq_one_letter_code
_entity_poly.pdbx_strand_id
1 'polypeptide(L)'
;MRRFLAAAFVLLPALPAGADSLEARLAACLACHGEKGQSAVPEVPSLGAQPAFYLTIQLFLFRERLRVVEAMNKVTQGLSNAELRDMADFIAKLPPPRPAGDSPDPARMERARALIAQHRCNFCHNRDYSGEQNVPRLAPDRRFGDRRGRARRAVH
;
A
#
# COMPACT_ATOMS: atom_id res chain seq x y z
N MET A 1 27.16 -64.73 21.32
CA MET A 1 27.48 -63.33 21.69
C MET A 1 27.36 -62.46 20.44
N ARG A 2 26.26 -61.71 20.26
CA ARG A 2 26.11 -60.73 19.16
C ARG A 2 25.70 -59.40 19.78
N ARG A 3 26.63 -58.45 19.82
CA ARG A 3 26.41 -57.09 20.29
C ARG A 3 25.76 -56.30 19.16
N PHE A 4 24.52 -55.86 19.35
CA PHE A 4 23.85 -54.93 18.44
C PHE A 4 24.30 -53.51 18.79
N LEU A 5 25.02 -52.87 17.87
CA LEU A 5 25.30 -51.43 17.93
C LEU A 5 24.07 -50.71 17.38
N ALA A 6 23.33 -50.02 18.24
CA ALA A 6 22.26 -49.12 17.83
C ALA A 6 22.88 -47.79 17.39
N ALA A 7 22.75 -47.45 16.10
CA ALA A 7 23.12 -46.12 15.59
C ALA A 7 21.99 -45.14 15.93
N ALA A 8 22.28 -44.15 16.77
CA ALA A 8 21.38 -43.04 17.06
C ALA A 8 21.38 -42.07 15.88
N PHE A 9 20.26 -42.01 15.16
CA PHE A 9 20.04 -41.01 14.11
C PHE A 9 19.68 -39.68 14.79
N VAL A 10 20.65 -38.77 14.87
CA VAL A 10 20.42 -37.40 15.34
C VAL A 10 19.66 -36.66 14.24
N LEU A 11 18.37 -36.39 14.45
CA LEU A 11 17.62 -35.44 13.63
C LEU A 11 18.14 -34.03 13.94
N LEU A 12 18.97 -33.50 13.05
CA LEU A 12 19.29 -32.08 13.03
C LEU A 12 18.07 -31.32 12.48
N PRO A 13 17.49 -30.36 13.21
CA PRO A 13 16.44 -29.52 12.65
C PRO A 13 17.05 -28.65 11.55
N ALA A 14 16.54 -28.77 10.32
CA ALA A 14 16.85 -27.84 9.25
C ALA A 14 16.22 -26.48 9.60
N LEU A 15 17.05 -25.53 10.02
CA LEU A 15 16.64 -24.13 10.11
C LEU A 15 16.37 -23.63 8.67
N PRO A 16 15.21 -23.02 8.39
CA PRO A 16 14.96 -22.48 7.06
C PRO A 16 15.95 -21.35 6.78
N ALA A 17 16.85 -21.59 5.83
CA ALA A 17 17.72 -20.57 5.28
C ALA A 17 16.88 -19.59 4.45
N GLY A 18 16.90 -18.30 4.82
CA GLY A 18 16.56 -17.21 3.89
C GLY A 18 15.17 -16.59 3.96
N ALA A 19 14.51 -16.56 5.12
CA ALA A 19 13.43 -15.60 5.31
C ALA A 19 14.03 -14.29 5.86
N ASP A 20 14.15 -13.26 5.01
CA ASP A 20 14.35 -11.89 5.52
C ASP A 20 13.27 -11.61 6.59
N SER A 21 13.52 -10.72 7.53
CA SER A 21 12.46 -10.38 8.50
C SER A 21 11.35 -9.58 7.79
N LEU A 22 10.15 -9.55 8.36
CA LEU A 22 9.06 -8.71 7.85
C LEU A 22 9.50 -7.24 7.80
N GLU A 23 10.25 -6.79 8.81
CA GLU A 23 10.79 -5.44 8.92
C GLU A 23 11.76 -5.13 7.76
N ALA A 24 12.65 -6.06 7.42
CA ALA A 24 13.58 -5.88 6.31
C ALA A 24 12.84 -5.75 4.97
N ARG A 25 11.78 -6.52 4.76
CA ARG A 25 10.96 -6.40 3.54
C ARG A 25 10.11 -5.13 3.52
N LEU A 26 9.57 -4.71 4.67
CA LEU A 26 8.81 -3.46 4.80
C LEU A 26 9.69 -2.23 4.51
N ALA A 27 10.99 -2.27 4.81
CA ALA A 27 11.90 -1.18 4.50
C ALA A 27 11.90 -0.85 3.00
N ALA A 28 11.82 -1.85 2.11
CA ALA A 28 11.72 -1.65 0.67
C ALA A 28 10.41 -0.94 0.27
N CYS A 29 9.29 -1.26 0.92
CA CYS A 29 8.01 -0.60 0.70
C CYS A 29 8.07 0.88 1.11
N LEU A 30 8.60 1.14 2.31
CA LEU A 30 8.62 2.47 2.92
C LEU A 30 9.63 3.41 2.26
N ALA A 31 10.65 2.89 1.57
CA ALA A 31 11.59 3.69 0.80
C ALA A 31 10.91 4.58 -0.26
N CYS A 32 9.84 4.07 -0.90
CA CYS A 32 9.07 4.83 -1.89
C CYS A 32 7.76 5.41 -1.32
N HIS A 33 7.08 4.64 -0.46
CA HIS A 33 5.77 5.03 0.08
C HIS A 33 5.86 5.91 1.33
N GLY A 34 7.08 6.21 1.79
CA GLY A 34 7.40 7.02 2.97
C GLY A 34 7.35 6.21 4.26
N GLU A 35 8.22 6.52 5.23
CA GLU A 35 8.35 5.79 6.50
C GLU A 35 7.04 5.65 7.28
N LYS A 36 6.16 6.65 7.18
CA LYS A 36 4.84 6.67 7.82
C LYS A 36 3.70 6.29 6.87
N GLY A 37 4.02 5.70 5.71
CA GLY A 37 3.06 5.45 4.63
C GLY A 37 2.59 6.74 3.94
N GLN A 38 3.38 7.82 4.04
CA GLN A 38 3.10 9.15 3.51
C GLN A 38 4.17 9.50 2.47
N SER A 39 3.90 9.24 1.19
CA SER A 39 4.89 9.47 0.15
C SER A 39 5.12 10.95 -0.10
N ALA A 40 6.39 11.33 -0.27
CA ALA A 40 6.78 12.66 -0.74
C ALA A 40 6.76 12.77 -2.28
N VAL A 41 6.72 11.63 -3.00
CA VAL A 41 6.79 11.58 -4.45
C VAL A 41 5.38 11.62 -5.03
N PRO A 42 4.99 12.60 -5.86
CA PRO A 42 3.62 12.72 -6.37
C PRO A 42 3.13 11.48 -7.14
N GLU A 43 4.05 10.76 -7.77
CA GLU A 43 3.75 9.57 -8.55
C GLU A 43 3.65 8.29 -7.71
N VAL A 44 4.05 8.33 -6.44
CA VAL A 44 3.96 7.18 -5.54
C VAL A 44 2.81 7.42 -4.56
N PRO A 45 1.81 6.55 -4.49
CA PRO A 45 0.68 6.76 -3.60
C PRO A 45 1.09 6.61 -2.14
N SER A 46 0.50 7.44 -1.27
CA SER A 46 0.55 7.22 0.17
C SER A 46 -0.37 6.05 0.54
N LEU A 47 0.11 5.14 1.39
CA LEU A 47 -0.58 3.89 1.71
C LEU A 47 -1.15 3.84 3.13
N GLY A 48 -0.78 4.78 4.01
CA GLY A 48 -1.21 4.77 5.40
C GLY A 48 -2.74 4.75 5.56
N ALA A 49 -3.22 4.01 6.56
CA ALA A 49 -4.64 3.82 6.86
C ALA A 49 -5.49 3.29 5.69
N GLN A 50 -4.88 2.71 4.65
CA GLN A 50 -5.62 2.01 3.59
C GLN A 50 -6.11 0.67 4.15
N PRO A 51 -7.34 0.20 3.83
CA PRO A 51 -7.84 -1.07 4.34
C PRO A 51 -6.93 -2.24 3.96
N ALA A 52 -6.62 -3.09 4.95
CA ALA A 52 -5.71 -4.22 4.77
C ALA A 52 -6.19 -5.21 3.70
N PHE A 53 -7.51 -5.43 3.61
CA PHE A 53 -8.06 -6.33 2.60
C PHE A 53 -7.86 -5.78 1.18
N TYR A 54 -8.13 -4.49 0.96
CA TYR A 54 -7.79 -3.83 -0.30
C TYR A 54 -6.30 -3.93 -0.63
N LEU A 55 -5.41 -3.64 0.33
CA LEU A 55 -3.96 -3.72 0.13
C LEU A 55 -3.51 -5.13 -0.27
N THR A 56 -4.03 -6.16 0.41
CA THR A 56 -3.73 -7.57 0.10
C THR A 56 -4.11 -7.90 -1.35
N ILE A 57 -5.30 -7.48 -1.79
CA ILE A 57 -5.75 -7.65 -3.18
C ILE A 57 -4.80 -6.95 -4.14
N GLN A 58 -4.43 -5.69 -3.88
CA GLN A 58 -3.55 -4.94 -4.78
C GLN A 58 -2.16 -5.57 -4.89
N LEU A 59 -1.56 -5.97 -3.77
CA LEU A 59 -0.25 -6.62 -3.77
C LEU A 59 -0.28 -7.95 -4.52
N PHE A 60 -1.35 -8.73 -4.35
CA PHE A 60 -1.57 -9.95 -5.12
C PHE A 60 -1.65 -9.65 -6.62
N LEU A 61 -2.46 -8.66 -7.04
CA LEU A 61 -2.58 -8.27 -8.44
C LEU A 61 -1.25 -7.80 -9.05
N PHE A 62 -0.40 -7.12 -8.27
CA PHE A 62 0.95 -6.77 -8.72
C PHE A 62 1.86 -8.00 -8.84
N ARG A 63 1.87 -8.90 -7.85
CA ARG A 63 2.69 -10.12 -7.92
C ARG A 63 2.32 -10.98 -9.13
N GLU A 64 1.02 -11.15 -9.40
CA GLU A 64 0.52 -11.93 -10.54
C GLU A 64 0.56 -11.16 -11.86
N ARG A 65 1.09 -9.93 -11.89
CA ARG A 65 1.10 -9.02 -13.05
C ARG A 65 -0.28 -8.75 -13.67
N LEU A 66 -1.36 -8.96 -12.93
CA LEU A 66 -2.73 -8.55 -13.29
C LEU A 66 -2.94 -7.03 -13.19
N ARG A 67 -2.09 -6.37 -12.40
CA ARG A 67 -1.91 -4.92 -12.39
C ARG A 67 -0.46 -4.62 -12.73
N VAL A 68 -0.22 -3.84 -13.80
CA VAL A 68 1.13 -3.60 -14.33
C VAL A 68 1.64 -2.23 -13.88
N VAL A 69 2.62 -2.25 -12.98
CA VAL A 69 3.49 -1.13 -12.60
C VAL A 69 4.84 -1.76 -12.29
N GLU A 70 5.80 -1.67 -13.22
CA GLU A 70 7.01 -2.51 -13.21
C GLU A 70 7.78 -2.44 -11.88
N ALA A 71 7.82 -1.28 -11.23
CA ALA A 71 8.41 -1.12 -9.90
C ALA A 71 7.70 -1.99 -8.84
N MET A 72 6.37 -1.93 -8.78
CA MET A 72 5.59 -2.74 -7.83
C MET A 72 5.64 -4.22 -8.19
N ASN A 73 5.56 -4.58 -9.47
CA ASN A 73 5.65 -5.98 -9.90
C ASN A 73 6.96 -6.62 -9.45
N LYS A 74 8.09 -5.90 -9.55
CA LYS A 74 9.40 -6.35 -9.06
C LYS A 74 9.44 -6.49 -7.55
N VAL A 75 8.93 -5.49 -6.82
CA VAL A 75 8.93 -5.51 -5.34
C VAL A 75 8.06 -6.63 -4.78
N THR A 76 6.95 -6.97 -5.45
CA THR A 76 6.05 -8.03 -4.99
C THR A 76 6.42 -9.42 -5.51
N GLN A 77 7.40 -9.52 -6.41
CA GLN A 77 7.82 -10.79 -7.01
C GLN A 77 8.34 -11.75 -5.94
N GLY A 78 7.86 -13.00 -5.96
CA GLY A 78 8.31 -14.04 -5.04
C GLY A 78 7.74 -13.98 -3.62
N LEU A 79 6.96 -12.95 -3.28
CA LEU A 79 6.29 -12.88 -1.97
C LEU A 79 5.20 -13.95 -1.86
N SER A 80 5.15 -14.65 -0.74
CA SER A 80 4.11 -15.60 -0.38
C SER A 80 2.79 -14.91 -0.02
N ASN A 81 1.69 -15.65 -0.02
CA ASN A 81 0.39 -15.12 0.39
C ASN A 81 0.35 -14.69 1.87
N ALA A 82 1.19 -15.26 2.73
CA ALA A 82 1.30 -14.84 4.12
C ALA A 82 1.98 -13.46 4.20
N GLU A 83 3.12 -13.29 3.52
CA GLU A 83 3.84 -12.02 3.49
C GLU A 83 3.00 -10.87 2.93
N LEU A 84 2.20 -11.13 1.87
CA LEU A 84 1.29 -10.10 1.33
C LEU A 84 0.28 -9.61 2.38
N ARG A 85 -0.24 -10.52 3.22
CA ARG A 85 -1.20 -10.18 4.28
C ARG A 85 -0.52 -9.44 5.42
N ASP A 86 0.63 -9.95 5.88
CA ASP A 86 1.38 -9.33 6.98
C ASP A 86 1.81 -7.90 6.64
N MET A 87 2.28 -7.69 5.40
CA MET A 87 2.60 -6.35 4.90
C MET A 87 1.36 -5.45 4.84
N ALA A 88 0.24 -5.96 4.32
CA ALA A 88 -1.00 -5.20 4.23
C ALA A 88 -1.53 -4.79 5.62
N ASP A 89 -1.49 -5.70 6.59
CA ASP A 89 -1.92 -5.47 7.96
C ASP A 89 -1.03 -4.44 8.67
N PHE A 90 0.28 -4.49 8.42
CA PHE A 90 1.21 -3.48 8.93
C PHE A 90 0.89 -2.09 8.35
N ILE A 91 0.79 -1.99 7.02
CA ILE A 91 0.58 -0.73 6.32
C ILE A 91 -0.77 -0.10 6.71
N ALA A 92 -1.81 -0.91 6.91
CA ALA A 92 -3.12 -0.44 7.34
C ALA A 92 -3.10 0.25 8.71
N LYS A 93 -2.14 -0.09 9.58
CA LYS A 93 -1.96 0.52 10.92
C LYS A 93 -1.15 1.81 10.89
N LEU A 94 -0.51 2.15 9.76
CA LEU A 94 0.19 3.41 9.61
C LEU A 94 -0.80 4.59 9.61
N PRO A 95 -0.37 5.77 10.08
CA PRO A 95 -1.26 6.92 10.17
C PRO A 95 -1.78 7.37 8.80
N PRO A 96 -3.01 7.90 8.71
CA PRO A 96 -3.56 8.38 7.46
C PRO A 96 -2.68 9.50 6.86
N PRO A 97 -2.56 9.57 5.53
CA PRO A 97 -1.80 10.62 4.86
C PRO A 97 -2.34 12.00 5.20
N ARG A 98 -1.44 12.93 5.52
CA ARG A 98 -1.82 14.31 5.75
C ARG A 98 -2.30 14.95 4.44
N PRO A 99 -3.39 15.74 4.46
CA PRO A 99 -3.77 16.58 3.34
C PRO A 99 -2.60 17.45 2.88
N ALA A 100 -2.57 17.82 1.60
CA ALA A 100 -1.62 18.82 1.12
C ALA A 100 -1.74 20.10 1.96
N GLY A 101 -0.61 20.75 2.26
CA GLY A 101 -0.59 21.96 3.09
C GLY A 101 -1.22 23.19 2.43
N ASP A 102 -1.46 23.13 1.11
CA ASP A 102 -2.12 24.21 0.37
C ASP A 102 -3.63 24.10 0.52
N SER A 103 -4.28 25.22 0.83
CA SER A 103 -5.74 25.30 0.82
C SER A 103 -6.25 25.10 -0.61
N PRO A 104 -7.13 24.12 -0.86
CA PRO A 104 -7.63 23.84 -2.20
C PRO A 104 -8.54 24.97 -2.70
N ASP A 105 -8.50 25.25 -4.01
CA ASP A 105 -9.38 26.21 -4.68
C ASP A 105 -10.87 25.94 -4.32
N PRO A 106 -11.58 26.91 -3.69
CA PRO A 106 -12.97 26.75 -3.28
C PRO A 106 -13.90 26.35 -4.44
N ALA A 107 -13.72 26.90 -5.64
CA ALA A 107 -14.56 26.58 -6.79
C ALA A 107 -14.33 25.14 -7.27
N ARG A 108 -13.09 24.65 -7.16
CA ARG A 108 -12.78 23.24 -7.42
C ARG A 108 -13.38 22.32 -6.36
N MET A 109 -13.31 22.70 -5.09
CA MET A 109 -13.92 21.91 -4.01
C MET A 109 -15.43 21.82 -4.14
N GLU A 110 -16.09 22.90 -4.56
CA GLU A 110 -17.53 22.89 -4.78
C GLU A 110 -17.94 21.96 -5.93
N ARG A 111 -17.23 22.04 -7.06
CA ARG A 111 -17.44 21.09 -8.17
C ARG A 111 -17.21 19.63 -7.73
N ALA A 112 -16.20 19.37 -6.90
CA ALA A 112 -15.96 18.03 -6.39
C ALA A 112 -17.13 17.52 -5.53
N ARG A 113 -17.68 18.35 -4.63
CA ARG A 113 -18.85 17.99 -3.83
C ARG A 113 -20.08 17.69 -4.69
N ALA A 114 -20.33 18.49 -5.71
CA ALA A 114 -21.42 18.27 -6.66
C ALA A 114 -21.30 16.92 -7.38
N LEU A 115 -20.11 16.60 -7.89
CA LEU A 115 -19.83 15.31 -8.55
C LEU A 115 -19.96 14.13 -7.59
N ILE A 116 -19.47 14.26 -6.36
CA ILE A 116 -19.61 13.21 -5.34
C ILE A 116 -21.09 12.94 -5.05
N ALA A 117 -21.90 13.99 -4.89
CA ALA A 117 -23.33 13.84 -4.66
C ALA A 117 -24.04 13.18 -5.87
N GLN A 118 -23.71 13.63 -7.08
CA GLN A 118 -24.27 13.10 -8.32
C GLN A 118 -23.95 11.61 -8.52
N HIS A 119 -22.70 11.21 -8.32
CA HIS A 119 -22.23 9.85 -8.56
C HIS A 119 -22.28 8.96 -7.32
N ARG A 120 -22.72 9.51 -6.19
CA ARG A 120 -22.86 8.81 -4.90
C ARG A 120 -21.56 8.11 -4.49
N CYS A 121 -20.40 8.75 -4.70
CA CYS A 121 -19.09 8.15 -4.43
C CYS A 121 -18.97 7.66 -2.97
N ASN A 122 -19.58 8.39 -2.04
CA ASN A 122 -19.65 8.08 -0.62
C ASN A 122 -20.47 6.83 -0.26
N PHE A 123 -21.27 6.30 -1.20
CA PHE A 123 -22.00 5.04 -1.00
C PHE A 123 -21.03 3.87 -0.86
N CYS A 124 -19.96 3.85 -1.66
CA CYS A 124 -18.93 2.82 -1.57
C CYS A 124 -17.75 3.27 -0.69
N HIS A 125 -17.32 4.52 -0.80
CA HIS A 125 -16.09 4.99 -0.15
C HIS A 125 -16.29 5.52 1.28
N ASN A 126 -17.47 5.36 1.88
CA ASN A 126 -17.92 6.03 3.10
C ASN A 126 -18.06 7.56 2.96
N ARG A 127 -18.79 8.17 3.91
CA ARG A 127 -19.04 9.62 3.93
C ARG A 127 -17.76 10.44 4.15
N ASP A 128 -16.79 9.86 4.85
CA ASP A 128 -15.49 10.46 5.17
C ASP A 128 -14.36 10.00 4.22
N TYR A 129 -14.69 9.23 3.19
CA TYR A 129 -13.75 8.67 2.22
C TYR A 129 -12.69 7.73 2.81
N SER A 130 -12.95 7.20 4.01
CA SER A 130 -12.10 6.19 4.65
C SER A 130 -12.02 4.89 3.85
N GLY A 131 -13.03 4.59 3.02
CA GLY A 131 -13.18 3.28 2.41
C GLY A 131 -13.42 2.18 3.45
N GLU A 132 -13.67 0.96 2.98
CA GLU A 132 -13.88 -0.20 3.83
C GLU A 132 -13.56 -1.49 3.07
N GLN A 133 -12.96 -2.48 3.74
CA GLN A 133 -12.67 -3.81 3.17
C GLN A 133 -11.90 -3.72 1.84
N ASN A 134 -12.54 -4.05 0.71
CA ASN A 134 -11.96 -4.02 -0.63
C ASN A 134 -12.17 -2.68 -1.34
N VAL A 135 -12.89 -1.74 -0.74
CA VAL A 135 -13.07 -0.39 -1.24
C VAL A 135 -11.98 0.51 -0.66
N PRO A 136 -11.14 1.14 -1.50
CA PRO A 136 -10.04 1.94 -0.98
C PRO A 136 -10.51 3.23 -0.34
N ARG A 137 -9.74 3.67 0.66
CA ARG A 137 -9.67 5.06 1.09
C ARG A 137 -9.35 5.94 -0.11
N LEU A 138 -10.21 6.91 -0.38
CA LEU A 138 -9.87 8.01 -1.28
C LEU A 138 -9.17 9.06 -0.43
N ALA A 139 -7.89 8.82 -0.17
CA ALA A 139 -7.06 9.82 0.48
C ALA A 139 -7.07 11.09 -0.40
N PRO A 140 -6.92 12.29 0.17
CA PRO A 140 -6.51 13.46 -0.58
C PRO A 140 -5.08 13.23 -1.06
N ASP A 141 -4.90 12.35 -2.05
CA ASP A 141 -3.66 12.23 -2.76
C ASP A 141 -3.42 13.54 -3.53
N ARG A 142 -2.15 13.93 -3.65
CA ARG A 142 -1.82 15.19 -4.33
C ARG A 142 -2.05 15.10 -5.85
N ARG A 143 -2.32 13.92 -6.42
CA ARG A 143 -2.40 13.70 -7.87
C ARG A 143 -3.61 14.40 -8.49
N PHE A 144 -4.72 14.50 -7.76
CA PHE A 144 -5.87 15.25 -8.26
C PHE A 144 -5.73 16.76 -8.07
N GLY A 145 -4.79 17.20 -7.22
CA GLY A 145 -4.56 18.56 -6.75
C GLY A 145 -4.07 19.56 -7.81
N ASP A 146 -3.10 19.16 -8.61
CA ASP A 146 -2.18 20.11 -9.26
C ASP A 146 -1.76 19.68 -10.67
N ARG A 147 -2.72 19.43 -11.56
CA ARG A 147 -2.43 19.45 -13.01
C ARG A 147 -2.83 20.76 -13.69
N ARG A 148 -3.69 21.57 -13.04
CA ARG A 148 -4.16 22.86 -13.59
C ARG A 148 -3.56 24.09 -12.90
N GLY A 149 -3.02 23.95 -11.68
CA GLY A 149 -2.41 25.06 -10.93
C GLY A 149 -1.00 25.39 -11.42
N ARG A 150 -0.16 24.36 -11.62
CA ARG A 150 1.20 24.50 -12.12
C ARG A 150 1.29 25.06 -13.54
N ALA A 151 0.33 24.75 -14.41
CA ALA A 151 0.25 25.32 -15.76
C ALA A 151 -0.06 26.82 -15.79
N ARG A 152 -0.68 27.38 -14.72
CA ARG A 152 -0.97 28.83 -14.63
C ARG A 152 0.15 29.64 -13.99
N ARG A 153 1.07 29.02 -13.24
CA ARG A 153 2.22 29.70 -12.63
C ARG A 153 3.47 29.74 -13.51
N ALA A 154 3.48 29.07 -14.66
CA ALA A 154 4.59 29.07 -15.60
C ALA A 154 4.44 30.10 -16.74
N VAL A 155 3.45 31.01 -16.65
CA VAL A 155 3.12 32.00 -17.70
C VAL A 155 3.17 33.45 -17.17
N HIS A 156 3.73 33.66 -15.98
CA HIS A 156 3.99 34.98 -15.41
C HIS A 156 5.40 35.07 -14.85
#